data_AF-U9SX79-F1
#
_entry.id   AF-U9SX79-F1
#
_cell.length_a   1.000
_cell.length_b   1.000
_cell.length_c   1.000
_cell.angle_alpha   90.00
_cell.angle_beta   90.00
_cell.angle_gamma   90.00
#
_symmetry.space_group_name_H-M   'P 1'
#
loop_
_entity.id
_entity.type
_entity.pdbx_description
1 polymer ?
#
loop_
_entity_poly.entity_id
_entity_poly.type
_entity_poly.pdbx_seq_one_letter_code
_entity_poly.pdbx_strand_id
1 'polypeptide(L)'
;FQNLKYISHLINYVYYSYREKFNILKERNASVNKRLKTEDGEYKRIIQIIKVINCDTENVQDLNDLDTNYGRISEIKVNKEIYYLRDWIKKFFTQVKGRYDVGGWANWAKLLGALDKKSASGKVNFRSQQNEYIVQLEIILDVVQMTVDVFEQLYNMKNESNVQFHDKAKNLAEARNRFESMKFSGEMEKYEEPLRKLFRALKIWYRC
;
A
#
# COMPACT_ATOMS: atom_id res chain seq x y z
N PHE A 1 37.48 27.29 8.54
CA PHE A 1 37.39 26.45 7.33
C PHE A 1 37.76 24.97 7.54
N GLN A 2 38.78 24.60 8.33
CA GLN A 2 39.14 23.18 8.55
C GLN A 2 38.07 22.34 9.28
N ASN A 3 37.42 22.89 10.32
CA ASN A 3 36.37 22.17 11.06
C ASN A 3 35.14 21.78 10.21
N LEU A 4 34.76 22.61 9.23
CA LEU A 4 33.64 22.32 8.34
C LEU A 4 33.95 21.18 7.35
N LYS A 5 35.20 21.06 6.88
CA LYS A 5 35.65 19.94 6.06
C LYS A 5 35.64 18.62 6.83
N TYR A 6 36.09 18.65 8.09
CA TYR A 6 36.09 17.47 8.96
C TYR A 6 34.67 16.97 9.28
N ILE A 7 33.75 17.88 9.62
CA ILE A 7 32.34 17.56 9.85
C ILE A 7 31.68 16.99 8.59
N SER A 8 31.93 17.59 7.42
CA SER A 8 31.42 17.08 6.14
C SER A 8 31.93 15.66 5.81
N HIS A 9 33.19 15.37 6.13
CA HIS A 9 33.77 14.05 5.92
C HIS A 9 33.14 13.00 6.84
N LEU A 10 32.92 13.34 8.12
CA LEU A 10 32.23 12.48 9.09
C LEU A 10 30.78 12.18 8.68
N ILE A 11 30.03 13.20 8.26
CA ILE A 11 28.64 13.04 7.81
C ILE A 11 28.58 12.10 6.59
N ASN A 12 29.48 12.30 5.62
CA ASN A 12 29.54 11.43 4.44
C ASN A 12 29.90 9.99 4.81
N TYR A 13 30.91 9.79 5.67
CA TYR A 13 31.31 8.45 6.11
C TYR A 13 30.15 7.70 6.80
N VAL A 14 29.46 8.37 7.71
CA VAL A 14 28.28 7.82 8.40
C VAL A 14 27.18 7.50 7.39
N TYR A 15 26.87 8.42 6.47
CA TYR A 15 25.86 8.20 5.43
C TYR A 15 26.18 6.99 4.54
N TYR A 16 27.42 6.84 4.08
CA TYR A 16 27.82 5.69 3.25
C TYR A 16 27.73 4.37 4.03
N SER A 17 28.18 4.34 5.29
CA SER A 17 28.09 3.14 6.14
C SER A 17 26.64 2.70 6.35
N TYR A 18 25.72 3.64 6.62
CA TYR A 18 24.29 3.32 6.75
C TYR A 18 23.68 2.84 5.42
N ARG A 19 24.03 3.49 4.31
CA ARG A 19 23.54 3.12 2.98
C ARG A 19 23.96 1.70 2.61
N GLU A 20 25.20 1.32 2.91
CA GLU A 20 25.72 -0.02 2.65
C GLU A 20 25.01 -1.08 3.50
N LYS A 21 24.87 -0.85 4.81
CA LYS A 21 24.09 -1.72 5.71
C LYS A 21 22.64 -1.89 5.25
N PHE A 22 22.01 -0.79 4.79
CA PHE A 22 20.66 -0.83 4.25
C PHE A 22 20.56 -1.68 2.97
N ASN A 23 21.54 -1.56 2.06
CA ASN A 23 21.58 -2.37 0.85
C ASN A 23 21.75 -3.87 1.16
N ILE A 24 22.65 -4.23 2.09
CA ILE A 24 22.83 -5.62 2.55
C ILE A 24 21.52 -6.18 3.12
N LEU A 25 20.82 -5.41 3.95
CA LEU A 25 19.52 -5.81 4.50
C LEU A 25 18.47 -5.99 3.39
N LYS A 26 18.46 -5.11 2.40
CA LYS A 26 17.55 -5.20 1.25
C LYS A 26 17.79 -6.47 0.43
N GLU A 27 19.04 -6.84 0.18
CA GLU A 27 19.41 -8.06 -0.53
C GLU A 27 19.05 -9.32 0.25
N ARG A 28 19.35 -9.34 1.56
CA ARG A 28 18.96 -10.45 2.45
C ARG A 28 17.44 -10.65 2.45
N ASN A 29 16.67 -9.57 2.58
CA ASN A 29 15.21 -9.63 2.52
C ASN A 29 14.70 -10.13 1.16
N ALA A 30 15.33 -9.75 0.05
CA ALA A 30 14.97 -10.25 -1.28
C ALA A 30 15.22 -11.77 -1.40
N SER A 31 16.36 -12.24 -0.87
CA SER A 31 16.71 -13.67 -0.84
C SER A 31 15.75 -14.50 0.01
N VAL A 32 15.41 -14.02 1.21
CA VAL A 32 14.42 -14.66 2.10
C VAL A 32 13.05 -14.73 1.41
N ASN A 33 12.59 -13.63 0.80
CA ASN A 33 11.33 -13.63 0.06
C ASN A 33 11.32 -14.60 -1.12
N LYS A 34 12.46 -14.81 -1.79
CA LYS A 34 12.57 -15.79 -2.87
C LYS A 34 12.43 -17.22 -2.32
N ARG A 35 13.11 -17.56 -1.22
CA ARG A 35 13.02 -18.88 -0.59
C ARG A 35 11.60 -19.17 -0.11
N LEU A 36 10.97 -18.23 0.59
CA LEU A 36 9.59 -18.35 1.05
C LEU A 36 8.61 -18.62 -0.10
N LYS A 37 8.84 -18.05 -1.29
CA LYS A 37 8.00 -18.34 -2.47
C LYS A 37 8.19 -19.75 -3.00
N THR A 38 9.42 -20.26 -2.99
CA THR A 38 9.72 -21.65 -3.40
C THR A 38 9.10 -22.63 -2.42
N GLU A 39 9.36 -22.44 -1.12
CA GLU A 39 8.82 -23.28 -0.04
C GLU A 39 7.28 -23.28 -0.03
N ASP A 40 6.64 -22.14 -0.27
CA ASP A 40 5.18 -22.02 -0.41
C ASP A 40 4.62 -22.90 -1.56
N GLY A 41 5.35 -23.00 -2.67
CA GLY A 41 4.97 -23.85 -3.80
C GLY A 41 5.14 -25.34 -3.49
N GLU A 42 6.20 -25.70 -2.78
CA GLU A 42 6.46 -27.08 -2.34
C GLU A 42 5.43 -27.54 -1.31
N TYR A 43 5.11 -26.70 -0.31
CA TYR A 43 4.08 -26.98 0.68
C TYR A 43 2.71 -27.25 0.04
N LYS A 44 2.29 -26.42 -0.93
CA LYS A 44 1.04 -26.65 -1.68
C LYS A 44 1.02 -28.00 -2.39
N ARG A 45 2.13 -28.37 -3.06
CA ARG A 45 2.26 -29.66 -3.73
C ARG A 45 2.16 -30.82 -2.75
N ILE A 46 2.86 -30.73 -1.62
CA ILE A 46 2.86 -31.77 -0.59
C ILE A 46 1.46 -31.96 -0.01
N ILE A 47 0.75 -30.88 0.32
CA ILE A 47 -0.64 -30.96 0.81
C ILE A 47 -1.54 -31.65 -0.23
N GLN A 48 -1.43 -31.29 -1.52
CA GLN A 48 -2.21 -31.93 -2.58
C GLN A 48 -1.89 -33.42 -2.74
N ILE A 49 -0.61 -33.80 -2.69
CA ILE A 49 -0.18 -35.20 -2.76
C ILE A 49 -0.74 -35.98 -1.57
N ILE A 50 -0.65 -35.44 -0.35
CA ILE A 50 -1.15 -36.13 0.85
C ILE A 50 -2.68 -36.27 0.81
N LYS A 51 -3.41 -35.26 0.33
CA LYS A 51 -4.88 -35.34 0.14
C LYS A 51 -5.28 -36.44 -0.84
N VAL A 52 -4.48 -36.70 -1.88
CA VAL A 52 -4.72 -37.76 -2.87
C VAL A 52 -4.37 -39.15 -2.31
N ILE A 53 -3.42 -39.24 -1.39
CA ILE A 53 -2.94 -40.51 -0.82
C ILE A 53 -3.80 -40.99 0.37
N ASN A 54 -4.29 -40.09 1.24
CA ASN A 54 -4.93 -40.44 2.52
C ASN A 54 -6.47 -40.52 2.47
N CYS A 55 -7.05 -41.18 1.48
CA CYS A 55 -8.51 -41.28 1.33
C CYS A 55 -9.25 -41.89 2.55
N ASP A 56 -8.60 -42.67 3.42
CA ASP A 56 -9.30 -43.56 4.37
C ASP A 56 -8.70 -43.72 5.79
N THR A 57 -7.98 -42.75 6.38
CA THR A 57 -7.47 -42.93 7.78
C THR A 57 -7.54 -41.68 8.67
N GLU A 58 -7.58 -41.90 9.99
CA GLU A 58 -7.71 -40.97 11.13
C GLU A 58 -6.78 -39.72 11.12
N ASN A 59 -5.86 -39.59 10.17
CA ASN A 59 -4.97 -38.44 9.97
C ASN A 59 -5.62 -37.22 9.26
N VAL A 60 -6.92 -37.28 8.94
CA VAL A 60 -7.65 -36.19 8.26
C VAL A 60 -7.68 -34.90 9.09
N GLN A 61 -7.72 -35.00 10.42
CA GLN A 61 -7.84 -33.83 11.30
C GLN A 61 -6.57 -32.95 11.30
N ASP A 62 -5.39 -33.55 11.44
CA ASP A 62 -4.10 -32.82 11.40
C ASP A 62 -3.85 -32.19 10.02
N LEU A 63 -4.32 -32.84 8.95
CA LEU A 63 -4.27 -32.30 7.59
C LEU A 63 -5.22 -31.11 7.39
N ASN A 64 -6.41 -31.17 7.98
CA ASN A 64 -7.37 -30.06 7.97
C ASN A 64 -6.85 -28.85 8.75
N ASP A 65 -6.18 -29.09 9.88
CA ASP A 65 -5.56 -28.02 10.67
C ASP A 65 -4.37 -27.39 9.93
N LEU A 66 -3.56 -28.20 9.22
CA LEU A 66 -2.48 -27.71 8.37
C LEU A 66 -3.02 -26.88 7.18
N ASP A 67 -4.07 -27.34 6.52
CA ASP A 67 -4.74 -26.62 5.42
C ASP A 67 -5.38 -25.32 5.90
N THR A 68 -5.99 -25.33 7.09
CA THR A 68 -6.55 -24.14 7.75
C THR A 68 -5.47 -23.12 8.08
N ASN A 69 -4.35 -23.56 8.66
CA ASN A 69 -3.22 -22.69 8.97
C ASN A 69 -2.56 -22.14 7.69
N TYR A 70 -2.43 -22.96 6.65
CA TYR A 70 -1.96 -22.52 5.34
C TYR A 70 -2.92 -21.49 4.73
N GLY A 71 -4.23 -21.71 4.82
CA GLY A 71 -5.26 -20.76 4.41
C GLY A 71 -5.10 -19.40 5.10
N ARG A 72 -4.93 -19.39 6.43
CA ARG A 72 -4.67 -18.17 7.21
C ARG A 72 -3.38 -17.46 6.80
N ILE A 73 -2.29 -18.19 6.59
CA ILE A 73 -1.01 -17.61 6.15
C ILE A 73 -1.13 -17.03 4.73
N SER A 74 -1.84 -17.72 3.83
CA SER A 74 -2.13 -17.25 2.48
C SER A 74 -2.97 -15.96 2.52
N GLU A 75 -3.95 -15.88 3.39
CA GLU A 75 -4.79 -14.69 3.58
C GLU A 75 -3.98 -13.49 4.11
N ILE A 76 -3.08 -13.70 5.08
CA ILE A 76 -2.13 -12.67 5.55
C ILE A 76 -1.22 -12.19 4.41
N LYS A 77 -0.82 -13.09 3.49
CA LYS A 77 0.02 -12.75 2.33
C LYS A 77 -0.74 -11.91 1.31
N VAL A 78 -1.99 -12.30 0.98
CA VAL A 78 -2.89 -11.56 0.08
C VAL A 78 -3.19 -10.16 0.64
N ASN A 79 -3.44 -10.06 1.94
CA ASN A 79 -3.69 -8.78 2.61
C ASN A 79 -2.50 -7.81 2.51
N LYS A 80 -1.28 -8.32 2.33
CA LYS A 80 -0.09 -7.50 2.12
C LYS A 80 0.15 -7.11 0.66
N GLU A 81 -0.44 -7.80 -0.31
CA GLU A 81 -0.25 -7.49 -1.73
C GLU A 81 -0.94 -6.20 -2.16
N ILE A 82 -2.06 -5.87 -1.51
CA ILE A 82 -2.82 -4.65 -1.76
C ILE A 82 -1.96 -3.41 -1.48
N TYR A 83 -1.05 -3.48 -0.51
CA TYR A 83 -0.09 -2.42 -0.22
C TYR A 83 0.94 -2.18 -1.33
N TYR A 84 1.11 -3.09 -2.29
CA TYR A 84 1.91 -2.77 -3.48
C TYR A 84 1.25 -1.67 -4.31
N LEU A 85 -0.07 -1.49 -4.25
CA LEU A 85 -0.76 -0.40 -4.94
C LEU A 85 -0.56 0.97 -4.28
N ARG A 86 0.08 1.02 -3.09
CA ARG A 86 0.39 2.27 -2.38
C ARG A 86 1.11 3.30 -3.26
N ASP A 87 2.06 2.85 -4.08
CA ASP A 87 2.83 3.80 -4.89
C ASP A 87 1.96 4.46 -5.98
N TRP A 88 0.87 3.82 -6.41
CA TRP A 88 -0.15 4.45 -7.27
C TRP A 88 -1.05 5.40 -6.50
N ILE A 89 -1.40 5.08 -5.25
CA ILE A 89 -2.06 6.04 -4.36
C ILE A 89 -1.19 7.29 -4.22
N LYS A 90 0.12 7.15 -3.96
CA LYS A 90 1.04 8.30 -3.89
C LYS A 90 1.03 9.12 -5.18
N LYS A 91 1.09 8.48 -6.35
CA LYS A 91 1.02 9.17 -7.65
C LYS A 91 -0.28 9.95 -7.82
N PHE A 92 -1.41 9.36 -7.44
CA PHE A 92 -2.70 10.05 -7.44
C PHE A 92 -2.73 11.24 -6.49
N PHE A 93 -2.19 11.10 -5.27
CA PHE A 93 -2.08 12.22 -4.31
C PHE A 93 -1.21 13.35 -4.85
N THR A 94 -0.13 13.04 -5.57
CA THR A 94 0.67 14.06 -6.27
C THR A 94 -0.16 14.79 -7.34
N GLN A 95 -1.03 14.09 -8.06
CA GLN A 95 -1.92 14.69 -9.05
C GLN A 95 -2.97 15.59 -8.41
N VAL A 96 -3.58 15.16 -7.30
CA VAL A 96 -4.52 15.99 -6.52
C VAL A 96 -3.79 17.22 -5.99
N LYS A 97 -2.63 17.05 -5.34
CA LYS A 97 -1.82 18.14 -4.79
C LYS A 97 -1.47 19.19 -5.86
N GLY A 98 -1.06 18.77 -7.06
CA GLY A 98 -0.74 19.69 -8.14
C GLY A 98 -1.93 20.51 -8.64
N ARG A 99 -3.17 20.02 -8.47
CA ARG A 99 -4.42 20.72 -8.80
C ARG A 99 -4.97 21.53 -7.63
N TYR A 100 -4.60 21.15 -6.42
CA TYR A 100 -4.99 21.79 -5.16
C TYR A 100 -4.29 23.14 -4.93
N ASP A 101 -3.35 23.54 -5.79
CA ASP A 101 -2.47 24.70 -5.57
C ASP A 101 -3.12 26.08 -5.79
N VAL A 102 -4.46 26.16 -5.81
CA VAL A 102 -5.18 27.44 -5.69
C VAL A 102 -5.14 27.88 -4.22
N GLY A 103 -3.99 28.42 -3.78
CA GLY A 103 -3.78 28.90 -2.40
C GLY A 103 -2.51 28.40 -1.70
N GLY A 104 -1.64 27.65 -2.39
CA GLY A 104 -0.30 27.32 -1.92
C GLY A 104 -0.15 26.08 -1.02
N TRP A 105 1.09 25.69 -0.78
CA TRP A 105 1.50 24.51 0.01
C TRP A 105 0.88 24.45 1.43
N ALA A 106 0.62 25.60 2.04
CA ALA A 106 0.05 25.69 3.38
C ALA A 106 -1.37 25.09 3.47
N ASN A 107 -2.19 25.25 2.43
CA ASN A 107 -3.56 24.74 2.43
C ASN A 107 -3.61 23.21 2.26
N TRP A 108 -2.68 22.66 1.48
CA TRP A 108 -2.52 21.20 1.38
C TRP A 108 -2.13 20.58 2.72
N ALA A 109 -1.19 21.19 3.45
CA ALA A 109 -0.79 20.72 4.77
C ALA A 109 -1.96 20.77 5.79
N LYS A 110 -2.79 21.83 5.73
CA LYS A 110 -3.99 21.94 6.56
C LYS A 110 -5.04 20.89 6.23
N LEU A 111 -5.25 20.58 4.95
CA LEU A 111 -6.14 19.49 4.52
C LEU A 111 -5.67 18.15 5.11
N LEU A 112 -4.39 17.80 4.93
CA LEU A 112 -3.86 16.55 5.49
C LEU A 112 -4.02 16.50 7.02
N GLY A 113 -3.72 17.59 7.71
CA GLY A 113 -3.92 17.68 9.16
C GLY A 113 -5.40 17.58 9.59
N ALA A 114 -6.34 17.98 8.73
CA ALA A 114 -7.77 17.78 8.97
C ALA A 114 -8.18 16.31 8.85
N LEU A 115 -7.67 15.60 7.83
CA LEU A 115 -7.87 14.17 7.64
C LEU A 115 -7.30 13.36 8.82
N ASP A 116 -6.07 13.68 9.25
CA ASP A 116 -5.44 13.03 10.40
C ASP A 116 -6.25 13.23 11.68
N LYS A 117 -6.72 14.45 11.94
CA LYS A 117 -7.57 14.74 13.11
C LYS A 117 -8.90 14.00 13.04
N LYS A 118 -9.52 13.90 11.86
CA LYS A 118 -10.77 13.15 11.66
C LYS A 118 -10.56 11.67 11.97
N SER A 119 -9.53 11.08 11.37
CA SER A 119 -9.14 9.67 11.56
C SER A 119 -8.83 9.37 13.05
N ALA A 120 -7.99 10.17 13.69
CA ALA A 120 -7.61 9.99 15.09
C ALA A 120 -8.76 10.19 16.08
N SER A 121 -9.77 11.00 15.74
CA SER A 121 -10.92 11.26 16.62
C SER A 121 -12.13 10.36 16.35
N GLY A 122 -12.07 9.48 15.32
CA GLY A 122 -13.18 8.63 14.91
C GLY A 122 -14.43 9.39 14.46
N LYS A 123 -14.29 10.69 14.13
CA LYS A 123 -15.43 11.55 13.77
C LYS A 123 -15.83 11.35 12.32
N VAL A 124 -17.15 11.36 12.08
CA VAL A 124 -17.72 11.22 10.73
C VAL A 124 -17.56 12.51 9.90
N ASN A 125 -17.53 13.68 10.55
CA ASN A 125 -17.57 14.98 9.87
C ASN A 125 -16.36 15.87 10.22
N PHE A 126 -15.95 16.69 9.25
CA PHE A 126 -14.98 17.77 9.44
C PHE A 126 -15.58 18.92 10.27
N ARG A 127 -14.72 19.71 10.91
CA ARG A 127 -15.14 20.93 11.63
C ARG A 127 -15.49 22.02 10.62
N SER A 128 -16.42 22.91 10.96
CA SER A 128 -16.85 24.04 10.10
C SER A 128 -15.70 24.94 9.63
N GLN A 129 -14.64 25.09 10.43
CA GLN A 129 -13.43 25.85 10.07
C GLN A 129 -12.55 25.17 9.01
N GLN A 130 -12.84 23.90 8.65
CA GLN A 130 -12.11 23.12 7.65
C GLN A 130 -12.86 23.07 6.31
N ASN A 131 -14.05 23.69 6.23
CA ASN A 131 -14.98 23.53 5.11
C ASN A 131 -14.40 24.03 3.78
N GLU A 132 -13.64 25.13 3.80
CA GLU A 132 -13.02 25.71 2.60
C GLU A 132 -12.04 24.73 1.91
N TYR A 133 -11.23 24.02 2.71
CA TYR A 133 -10.28 23.02 2.19
C TYR A 133 -10.98 21.78 1.63
N ILE A 134 -12.08 21.38 2.26
CA ILE A 134 -12.85 20.22 1.82
C ILE A 134 -13.60 20.54 0.53
N VAL A 135 -14.21 21.72 0.40
CA VAL A 135 -14.89 22.15 -0.84
C VAL A 135 -13.91 22.20 -2.01
N GLN A 136 -12.69 22.71 -1.81
CA GLN A 136 -11.67 22.67 -2.87
C GLN A 136 -11.31 21.24 -3.27
N LEU A 137 -11.16 20.34 -2.29
CA LEU A 137 -10.91 18.93 -2.57
C LEU A 137 -12.08 18.31 -3.36
N GLU A 138 -13.33 18.57 -2.97
CA GLU A 138 -14.53 18.10 -3.67
C GLU A 138 -14.54 18.50 -5.14
N ILE A 139 -14.27 19.77 -5.44
CA ILE A 139 -14.22 20.29 -6.82
C ILE A 139 -13.19 19.52 -7.65
N ILE A 140 -12.01 19.25 -7.10
CA ILE A 140 -10.94 18.54 -7.81
C ILE A 140 -11.31 17.07 -8.03
N LEU A 141 -11.92 16.45 -7.03
CA LEU A 141 -12.31 15.04 -7.09
C LEU A 141 -13.53 14.79 -7.98
N ASP A 142 -14.42 15.78 -8.13
CA ASP A 142 -15.60 15.70 -9.00
C ASP A 142 -15.22 15.48 -10.47
N VAL A 143 -14.11 16.08 -10.93
CA VAL A 143 -13.52 15.88 -12.28
C VAL A 143 -13.26 14.40 -12.58
N VAL A 144 -12.97 13.61 -11.55
CA VAL A 144 -12.70 12.17 -11.64
C VAL A 144 -13.78 11.30 -11.00
N GLN A 145 -14.94 11.88 -10.70
CA GLN A 145 -16.09 11.22 -10.07
C GLN A 145 -15.72 10.50 -8.77
N MET A 146 -14.88 11.13 -7.96
CA MET A 146 -14.43 10.62 -6.67
C MET A 146 -15.01 11.47 -5.55
N THR A 147 -15.36 10.83 -4.43
CA THR A 147 -15.84 11.54 -3.23
C THR A 147 -14.69 11.72 -2.24
N VAL A 148 -14.86 12.67 -1.31
CA VAL A 148 -13.89 12.89 -0.22
C VAL A 148 -13.74 11.63 0.65
N ASP A 149 -14.83 10.90 0.90
CA ASP A 149 -14.78 9.63 1.65
C ASP A 149 -13.90 8.57 0.97
N VAL A 150 -13.95 8.47 -0.36
CA VAL A 150 -13.09 7.55 -1.12
C VAL A 150 -11.64 8.01 -1.03
N PHE A 151 -11.40 9.31 -1.14
CA PHE A 151 -10.08 9.90 -0.99
C PHE A 151 -9.49 9.64 0.40
N GLU A 152 -10.30 9.75 1.46
CA GLU A 152 -9.94 9.40 2.84
C GLU A 152 -9.57 7.92 2.99
N GLN A 153 -10.34 7.02 2.40
CA GLN A 153 -10.04 5.58 2.44
C GLN A 153 -8.68 5.26 1.79
N LEU A 154 -8.38 5.90 0.65
CA LEU A 154 -7.07 5.80 0.01
C LEU A 154 -5.95 6.42 0.85
N TYR A 155 -6.23 7.54 1.54
CA TYR A 155 -5.30 8.16 2.47
C TYR A 155 -4.93 7.23 3.63
N ASN A 156 -5.94 6.63 4.26
CA ASN A 156 -5.77 5.69 5.36
C ASN A 156 -5.00 4.45 4.90
N MET A 157 -5.37 3.85 3.76
CA MET A 157 -4.63 2.71 3.19
C MET A 157 -3.15 3.04 2.95
N LYS A 158 -2.85 4.24 2.46
CA LYS A 158 -1.46 4.69 2.27
C LYS A 158 -0.71 4.75 3.61
N ASN A 159 -1.37 5.17 4.68
CA ASN A 159 -0.77 5.33 6.01
C ASN A 159 -0.61 4.01 6.77
N GLU A 160 -1.52 3.04 6.57
CA GLU A 160 -1.40 1.67 7.08
C GLU A 160 -0.23 0.90 6.42
N SER A 161 0.18 1.33 5.22
CA SER A 161 1.21 0.67 4.43
C SER A 161 2.64 0.98 4.88
N ASN A 162 3.40 -0.05 5.28
CA ASN A 162 4.82 0.07 5.64
C ASN A 162 5.73 0.37 4.41
N VAL A 163 6.87 1.04 4.60
CA VAL A 163 7.81 1.46 3.53
C VAL A 163 8.25 0.30 2.63
N GLN A 164 8.31 -0.92 3.18
CA GLN A 164 8.75 -2.13 2.49
C GLN A 164 7.82 -2.58 1.34
N PHE A 165 6.58 -2.09 1.28
CA PHE A 165 5.64 -2.38 0.20
C PHE A 165 5.78 -1.35 -0.93
N HIS A 166 6.73 -1.59 -1.83
CA HIS A 166 6.92 -0.82 -3.06
C HIS A 166 6.33 -1.56 -4.25
N ASP A 167 5.61 -0.84 -5.12
CA ASP A 167 5.14 -1.46 -6.35
C ASP A 167 6.32 -1.75 -7.29
N LYS A 168 6.23 -2.87 -7.98
CA LYS A 168 7.16 -3.23 -9.06
C LYS A 168 6.58 -2.96 -10.45
N ALA A 169 5.28 -2.63 -10.54
CA ALA A 169 4.65 -2.28 -11.82
C ALA A 169 5.31 -1.05 -12.43
N LYS A 170 5.69 -1.14 -13.70
CA LYS A 170 6.40 -0.08 -14.42
C LYS A 170 5.44 0.99 -14.93
N ASN A 171 4.21 0.63 -15.25
CA ASN A 171 3.22 1.52 -15.84
C ASN A 171 1.79 1.25 -15.30
N LEU A 172 0.87 2.16 -15.63
CA LEU A 172 -0.51 2.14 -15.10
C LEU A 172 -1.28 0.88 -15.55
N ALA A 173 -1.02 0.39 -16.76
CA ALA A 173 -1.70 -0.80 -17.28
C ALA A 173 -1.28 -2.06 -16.52
N GLU A 174 0.02 -2.25 -16.28
CA GLU A 174 0.53 -3.36 -15.46
C GLU A 174 -0.05 -3.34 -14.04
N ALA A 175 -0.09 -2.16 -13.43
CA ALA A 175 -0.65 -1.98 -12.09
C ALA A 175 -2.14 -2.28 -12.03
N ARG A 176 -2.88 -1.87 -13.07
CA ARG A 176 -4.31 -2.15 -13.20
C ARG A 176 -4.57 -3.64 -13.39
N ASN A 177 -3.84 -4.31 -14.28
CA ASN A 177 -3.98 -5.75 -14.49
C ASN A 177 -3.70 -6.52 -13.18
N ARG A 178 -2.73 -6.04 -12.40
CA ARG A 178 -2.43 -6.60 -11.08
C ARG A 178 -3.58 -6.39 -10.10
N PHE A 179 -4.17 -5.21 -10.05
CA PHE A 179 -5.36 -4.95 -9.24
C PHE A 179 -6.52 -5.86 -9.64
N GLU A 180 -6.77 -6.02 -10.96
CA GLU A 180 -7.85 -6.86 -11.48
C GLU A 180 -7.66 -8.36 -11.18
N SER A 181 -6.42 -8.81 -10.91
CA SER A 181 -6.13 -10.18 -10.49
C SER A 181 -6.08 -10.39 -8.97
N MET A 182 -6.19 -9.33 -8.17
CA MET A 182 -6.23 -9.44 -6.71
C MET A 182 -7.55 -10.02 -6.23
N LYS A 183 -7.48 -10.82 -5.16
CA LYS A 183 -8.65 -11.22 -4.38
C LYS A 183 -8.73 -10.34 -3.15
N PHE A 184 -9.85 -9.66 -2.97
CA PHE A 184 -10.15 -8.89 -1.78
C PHE A 184 -10.96 -9.78 -0.84
N SER A 185 -10.49 -9.97 0.39
CA SER A 185 -11.22 -10.70 1.43
C SER A 185 -11.02 -10.06 2.80
N GLY A 186 -11.99 -10.27 3.69
CA GLY A 186 -11.91 -9.84 5.10
C GLY A 186 -11.74 -8.32 5.23
N GLU A 187 -10.76 -7.88 6.04
CA GLU A 187 -10.52 -6.45 6.31
C GLU A 187 -10.13 -5.64 5.07
N MET A 188 -9.74 -6.30 3.99
CA MET A 188 -9.27 -5.66 2.76
C MET A 188 -10.36 -5.40 1.73
N GLU A 189 -11.54 -6.01 1.87
CA GLU A 189 -12.71 -5.78 0.99
C GLU A 189 -13.08 -4.30 0.91
N LYS A 190 -12.94 -3.59 2.03
CA LYS A 190 -13.20 -2.14 2.11
C LYS A 190 -12.36 -1.31 1.12
N TYR A 191 -11.23 -1.82 0.64
CA TYR A 191 -10.34 -1.10 -0.27
C TYR A 191 -10.56 -1.38 -1.75
N GLU A 192 -11.37 -2.37 -2.11
CA GLU A 192 -11.58 -2.76 -3.51
C GLU A 192 -12.17 -1.60 -4.33
N GLU A 193 -13.28 -1.04 -3.88
CA GLU A 193 -13.95 0.09 -4.56
C GLU A 193 -13.08 1.36 -4.59
N PRO A 194 -12.45 1.79 -3.48
CA PRO A 194 -11.52 2.91 -3.52
C PRO A 194 -10.40 2.75 -4.54
N LEU A 195 -9.77 1.57 -4.61
CA LEU A 195 -8.71 1.29 -5.58
C LEU A 195 -9.23 1.24 -7.01
N ARG A 196 -10.44 0.71 -7.23
CA ARG A 196 -11.11 0.76 -8.54
C ARG A 196 -11.30 2.20 -9.01
N LYS A 197 -11.76 3.08 -8.12
CA LYS A 197 -11.91 4.52 -8.41
C LYS A 197 -10.57 5.21 -8.62
N LEU A 198 -9.53 4.86 -7.86
CA LEU A 198 -8.15 5.34 -8.07
C LEU A 198 -7.68 5.08 -9.51
N PHE A 199 -7.83 3.86 -10.02
CA PHE A 199 -7.39 3.53 -11.38
C PHE A 199 -8.22 4.24 -12.46
N ARG A 200 -9.52 4.48 -12.23
CA ARG A 200 -10.35 5.30 -13.12
C ARG A 200 -9.87 6.75 -13.14
N ALA A 201 -9.60 7.34 -11.97
CA ALA A 201 -9.12 8.72 -11.85
C ALA A 201 -7.76 8.92 -12.53
N LEU A 202 -6.79 8.03 -12.28
CA LEU A 202 -5.49 8.07 -12.93
C LEU A 202 -5.59 7.92 -14.45
N LYS A 203 -6.50 7.07 -14.94
CA LYS A 203 -6.76 6.93 -16.38
C LYS A 203 -7.30 8.22 -17.00
N ILE A 204 -8.16 8.95 -16.29
CA ILE A 204 -8.67 10.26 -16.75
C ILE A 204 -7.53 11.26 -16.85
N TRP A 205 -6.74 11.42 -15.78
CA TRP A 205 -5.70 12.45 -15.74
C TRP A 205 -4.43 12.16 -16.55
N TYR A 206 -4.11 10.89 -16.85
CA TYR A 206 -2.96 10.54 -17.70
C TYR A 206 -3.30 10.42 -19.19
N ARG A 207 -4.58 10.54 -19.55
CA ARG A 207 -5.03 10.63 -20.95
C ARG A 207 -5.09 12.08 -21.46
N CYS A 208 -4.80 13.05 -20.60
CA CYS A 208 -4.70 14.47 -20.92
C CYS A 208 -3.24 14.91 -21.05
#